data_AF-A0AAC9TXX7-F1
#
_entry.id   AF-A0AAC9TXX7-F1
#
_cell.length_a   1.000
_cell.length_b   1.000
_cell.length_c   1.000
_cell.angle_alpha   90.00
_cell.angle_beta   90.00
_cell.angle_gamma   90.00
#
_symmetry.space_group_name_H-M   'P 1'
#
loop_
_entity.id
_entity.type
_entity.pdbx_description
1 polymer ?
#
loop_
_entity_poly.entity_id
_entity_poly.type
_entity_poly.pdbx_seq_one_letter_code
_entity_poly.pdbx_strand_id
1 'polypeptide(L)'
;MDHKLKKEIGKIEKLKKNKKFECLFPHCSKMSIGSHSQQRGGQLKVISRNDEVYAMNFNMYEVLTKGESAFSLIKTRIKNASIYPGFCQNHDGQVFAPVEKRPLQFGDSLQAATLFLRTITYEVTRKKLVHFKTQKIIENCSKLLPEEVLKHFKLQNLGRKKFIENDLPFYLDRAYSVYNSPDSGIIKTKWVVIDKVIKASSCTVFSPMRDTNERFHHQAMACPQVMSTFNLIPTDNETHVVVSWLAEHHDDNEWIDGVMETELEKFINYVAICESEDICLGPDLWDSIDIFTRERVHEAMHHELYRGPLDEIPNVIKI
;
A
#
# COMPACT_ATOMS: atom_id res chain seq x y z
N MET A 1 -24.19 16.91 -9.94
CA MET A 1 -23.76 16.48 -8.59
C MET A 1 -23.85 17.64 -7.62
N ASP A 2 -24.48 17.45 -6.46
CA ASP A 2 -24.86 18.50 -5.50
C ASP A 2 -23.67 19.29 -4.96
N HIS A 3 -23.73 20.63 -5.05
CA HIS A 3 -22.75 21.56 -4.47
C HIS A 3 -22.57 21.33 -2.95
N LYS A 4 -23.63 20.96 -2.25
CA LYS A 4 -23.61 20.64 -0.82
C LYS A 4 -22.76 19.41 -0.54
N LEU A 5 -22.88 18.35 -1.36
CA LEU A 5 -22.07 17.14 -1.23
C LEU A 5 -20.57 17.46 -1.39
N LYS A 6 -20.21 18.22 -2.43
CA LYS A 6 -18.81 18.64 -2.65
C LYS A 6 -18.24 19.38 -1.43
N LYS A 7 -19.02 20.30 -0.85
CA LYS A 7 -18.61 21.06 0.35
C LYS A 7 -18.38 20.15 1.56
N GLU A 8 -19.27 19.19 1.81
CA GLU A 8 -19.10 18.24 2.93
C GLU A 8 -17.91 17.30 2.72
N ILE A 9 -17.72 16.76 1.51
CA ILE A 9 -16.54 15.94 1.18
C ILE A 9 -15.25 16.72 1.39
N GLY A 10 -15.19 18.00 0.98
CA GLY A 10 -14.02 18.85 1.22
C GLY A 10 -13.68 19.04 2.71
N LYS A 11 -14.70 19.19 3.57
CA LYS A 11 -14.49 19.23 5.03
C LYS A 11 -13.95 17.90 5.56
N ILE A 12 -14.49 16.77 5.08
CA ILE A 12 -14.07 15.43 5.49
C ILE A 12 -12.61 15.15 5.09
N GLU A 13 -12.19 15.53 3.88
CA GLU A 13 -10.79 15.40 3.47
C GLU A 13 -9.84 16.23 4.35
N LYS A 14 -10.25 17.45 4.74
CA LYS A 14 -9.48 18.26 5.70
C LYS A 14 -9.38 17.59 7.07
N LEU A 15 -10.47 16.98 7.56
CA LEU A 15 -10.46 16.21 8.82
C LEU A 15 -9.54 14.99 8.73
N LYS A 16 -9.64 14.20 7.66
CA LYS A 16 -8.76 13.05 7.40
C LYS A 16 -7.29 13.47 7.37
N LYS A 17 -6.95 14.53 6.64
CA LYS A 17 -5.57 15.04 6.53
C LYS A 17 -4.96 15.41 7.90
N ASN A 18 -5.77 15.92 8.81
CA ASN A 18 -5.34 16.32 10.15
C ASN A 18 -5.47 15.19 11.20
N LYS A 19 -5.99 14.02 10.81
CA LYS A 19 -6.18 12.89 11.73
C LYS A 19 -4.82 12.31 12.11
N LYS A 20 -4.52 12.35 13.40
CA LYS A 20 -3.38 11.66 14.01
C LYS A 20 -3.85 10.42 14.76
N PHE A 21 -2.96 9.44 14.90
CA PHE A 21 -3.14 8.27 15.74
C PHE A 21 -2.05 8.23 16.82
N GLU A 22 -2.24 7.39 17.81
CA GLU A 22 -1.14 7.03 18.71
C GLU A 22 -0.07 6.28 17.93
N CYS A 23 1.18 6.47 18.34
CA CYS A 23 2.34 5.81 17.75
C CYS A 23 2.16 4.28 17.81
N LEU A 24 2.42 3.60 16.68
CA LEU A 24 2.28 2.15 16.59
C LEU A 24 3.36 1.35 17.33
N PHE A 25 4.40 2.01 17.85
CA PHE A 25 5.42 1.39 18.69
C PHE A 25 4.82 0.91 20.04
N PRO A 26 5.10 -0.33 20.49
CA PRO A 26 4.53 -0.86 21.73
C PRO A 26 4.75 0.07 22.93
N HIS A 27 3.69 0.24 23.73
CA HIS A 27 3.69 1.07 24.94
C HIS A 27 4.04 2.56 24.73
N CYS A 28 3.91 3.09 23.51
CA CYS A 28 4.10 4.51 23.23
C CYS A 28 2.76 5.26 23.18
N SER A 29 2.58 6.28 24.02
CA SER A 29 1.39 7.15 24.02
C SER A 29 1.55 8.46 23.24
N LYS A 30 2.69 8.67 22.56
CA LYS A 30 2.92 9.88 21.76
C LYS A 30 2.12 9.82 20.46
N MET A 31 1.68 10.99 19.98
CA MET A 31 0.98 11.09 18.69
C MET A 31 1.93 10.88 17.51
N SER A 32 1.41 10.27 16.45
CA SER A 32 2.16 10.05 15.21
C SER A 32 2.40 11.33 14.41
N ILE A 33 3.48 11.31 13.65
CA ILE A 33 3.81 12.26 12.58
C ILE A 33 3.47 11.65 11.23
N GLY A 34 3.69 12.37 10.13
CA GLY A 34 3.63 11.78 8.80
C GLY A 34 4.91 10.99 8.49
N SER A 35 4.90 9.70 8.79
CA SER A 35 5.92 8.71 8.40
C SER A 35 5.83 8.43 6.91
N HIS A 36 6.94 8.01 6.30
CA HIS A 36 7.01 7.60 4.89
C HIS A 36 7.11 6.07 4.78
N SER A 37 6.20 5.41 4.07
CA SER A 37 6.31 3.96 3.79
C SER A 37 7.33 3.66 2.68
N GLN A 38 7.70 4.67 1.90
CA GLN A 38 8.78 4.65 0.93
C GLN A 38 9.75 5.80 1.25
N GLN A 39 11.02 5.48 1.51
CA GLN A 39 11.96 6.46 2.04
C GLN A 39 12.12 7.66 1.10
N ARG A 40 11.81 8.87 1.60
CA ARG A 40 11.89 10.11 0.82
C ARG A 40 13.27 10.37 0.23
N GLY A 41 14.31 10.19 1.04
CA GLY A 41 15.72 10.38 0.64
C GLY A 41 16.35 9.17 -0.04
N GLY A 42 15.64 8.04 -0.11
CA GLY A 42 16.08 6.81 -0.77
C GLY A 42 15.26 6.57 -2.02
N GLN A 43 14.49 5.47 -2.06
CA GLN A 43 13.75 5.01 -3.23
C GLN A 43 12.89 6.08 -3.93
N LEU A 44 12.24 7.00 -3.21
CA LEU A 44 11.46 8.07 -3.85
C LEU A 44 12.36 9.09 -4.55
N LYS A 45 13.53 9.41 -3.98
CA LYS A 45 14.48 10.34 -4.58
C LYS A 45 15.04 9.75 -5.88
N VAL A 46 15.41 8.48 -5.85
CA VAL A 46 15.98 7.71 -6.97
C VAL A 46 15.09 7.73 -8.22
N ILE A 47 13.78 7.64 -8.04
CA ILE A 47 12.82 7.61 -9.16
C ILE A 47 12.27 8.99 -9.52
N SER A 48 12.47 10.00 -8.67
CA SER A 48 11.88 11.33 -8.87
C SER A 48 12.58 12.15 -9.94
N ARG A 49 11.82 13.05 -10.58
CA ARG A 49 12.36 14.17 -11.37
C ARG A 49 11.84 15.46 -10.75
N ASN A 50 12.73 16.39 -10.40
CA ASN A 50 12.38 17.64 -9.69
C ASN A 50 11.63 17.43 -8.36
N ASP A 51 11.99 16.38 -7.61
CA ASP A 51 11.33 15.98 -6.36
C ASP A 51 9.83 15.63 -6.55
N GLU A 52 9.46 15.19 -7.75
CA GLU A 52 8.10 14.78 -8.11
C GLU A 52 8.09 13.34 -8.67
N VAL A 53 7.03 12.62 -8.33
CA VAL A 53 6.68 11.28 -8.80
C VAL A 53 5.20 11.24 -9.16
N TYR A 54 4.75 10.20 -9.84
CA TYR A 54 3.33 9.88 -10.01
C TYR A 54 2.89 8.94 -8.90
N ALA A 55 1.88 9.32 -8.12
CA ALA A 55 1.35 8.55 -7.01
C ALA A 55 -0.19 8.53 -7.04
N MET A 56 -0.79 7.54 -6.39
CA MET A 56 -2.24 7.33 -6.45
C MET A 56 -3.04 8.46 -5.79
N ASN A 57 -4.08 8.95 -6.49
CA ASN A 57 -4.97 10.00 -5.97
C ASN A 57 -6.08 9.42 -5.08
N PHE A 58 -5.96 9.65 -3.76
CA PHE A 58 -6.99 9.27 -2.78
C PHE A 58 -7.92 10.42 -2.36
N ASN A 59 -7.81 11.59 -2.99
CA ASN A 59 -8.59 12.77 -2.66
C ASN A 59 -9.95 12.73 -3.40
N MET A 60 -10.99 12.33 -2.67
CA MET A 60 -12.33 12.22 -3.26
C MET A 60 -12.88 13.58 -3.66
N TYR A 61 -12.48 14.67 -3.00
CA TYR A 61 -12.90 16.00 -3.43
C TYR A 61 -12.37 16.33 -4.83
N GLU A 62 -11.12 15.95 -5.14
CA GLU A 62 -10.53 16.18 -6.46
C GLU A 62 -11.21 15.33 -7.53
N VAL A 63 -11.44 14.04 -7.26
CA VAL A 63 -12.25 13.15 -8.13
C VAL A 63 -13.62 13.78 -8.43
N LEU A 64 -14.34 14.25 -7.41
CA LEU A 64 -15.67 14.83 -7.59
C LEU A 64 -15.68 16.22 -8.26
N THR A 65 -14.59 16.96 -8.25
CA THR A 65 -14.55 18.36 -8.74
C THR A 65 -13.86 18.52 -10.08
N LYS A 66 -12.82 17.73 -10.33
CA LYS A 66 -12.02 17.79 -11.56
C LYS A 66 -12.44 16.74 -12.60
N GLY A 67 -13.32 15.80 -12.23
CA GLY A 67 -13.70 14.70 -13.11
C GLY A 67 -12.58 13.70 -13.34
N GLU A 68 -11.54 13.71 -12.49
CA GLU A 68 -10.48 12.70 -12.50
C GLU A 68 -11.06 11.34 -12.11
N SER A 69 -10.56 10.27 -12.71
CA SER A 69 -10.93 8.92 -12.28
C SER A 69 -10.47 8.67 -10.84
N ALA A 70 -11.28 7.94 -10.08
CA ALA A 70 -10.81 7.33 -8.84
C ALA A 70 -9.61 6.42 -9.17
N PHE A 71 -8.61 6.36 -8.30
CA PHE A 71 -7.42 5.52 -8.50
C PHE A 71 -6.51 5.92 -9.68
N SER A 72 -6.55 7.19 -10.09
CA SER A 72 -5.59 7.73 -11.06
C SER A 72 -4.23 8.07 -10.44
N LEU A 73 -3.18 8.04 -11.26
CA LEU A 73 -1.84 8.48 -10.88
C LEU A 73 -1.67 9.98 -11.17
N ILE A 74 -1.34 10.76 -10.14
CA ILE A 74 -1.14 12.21 -10.23
C ILE A 74 0.28 12.61 -9.83
N LYS A 75 0.80 13.68 -10.43
CA LYS A 75 2.08 14.26 -10.02
C LYS A 75 2.01 14.71 -8.56
N THR A 76 2.90 14.18 -7.76
CA THR A 76 2.96 14.37 -6.32
C THR A 76 4.41 14.63 -5.90
N ARG A 77 4.62 15.65 -5.08
CA ARG A 77 5.94 15.91 -4.49
C ARG A 77 6.34 14.74 -3.58
N ILE A 78 7.58 14.28 -3.62
CA ILE A 78 8.05 13.17 -2.77
C ILE A 78 7.87 13.41 -1.27
N LYS A 79 7.85 14.69 -0.84
CA LYS A 79 7.53 15.07 0.54
C LYS A 79 6.07 14.86 0.95
N ASN A 80 5.20 14.48 0.02
CA ASN A 80 3.76 14.25 0.19
C ASN A 80 3.34 12.85 -0.26
N ALA A 81 4.17 12.15 -1.06
CA ALA A 81 3.91 10.78 -1.49
C ALA A 81 4.17 9.79 -0.35
N SER A 82 3.41 8.69 -0.32
CA SER A 82 3.67 7.56 0.58
C SER A 82 3.66 7.93 2.08
N ILE A 83 2.84 8.91 2.46
CA ILE A 83 2.76 9.38 3.87
C ILE A 83 1.63 8.68 4.62
N TYR A 84 1.94 8.23 5.83
CA TYR A 84 0.98 7.69 6.77
C TYR A 84 1.27 8.10 8.23
N PRO A 85 0.23 8.32 9.05
CA PRO A 85 0.38 8.67 10.47
C PRO A 85 0.68 7.46 11.37
N GLY A 86 1.84 6.82 11.19
CA GLY A 86 2.21 5.57 11.88
C GLY A 86 2.99 5.74 13.20
N PHE A 87 4.07 6.53 13.20
CA PHE A 87 5.00 6.60 14.33
C PHE A 87 5.19 8.02 14.84
N CYS A 88 5.60 8.18 16.10
CA CYS A 88 6.10 9.47 16.59
C CYS A 88 7.53 9.71 16.08
N GLN A 89 7.99 10.96 16.12
CA GLN A 89 9.31 11.36 15.60
C GLN A 89 10.49 10.49 16.09
N ASN A 90 10.45 10.03 17.34
CA ASN A 90 11.50 9.18 17.90
C ASN A 90 11.51 7.78 17.29
N HIS A 91 10.34 7.12 17.31
CA HIS A 91 10.24 5.73 16.87
C HIS A 91 10.32 5.58 15.36
N ASP A 92 9.87 6.59 14.59
CA ASP A 92 10.02 6.61 13.13
C ASP A 92 11.49 6.41 12.72
N GLY A 93 12.40 7.24 13.26
CA GLY A 93 13.83 7.15 12.95
C GLY A 93 14.57 5.99 13.63
N GLN A 94 13.99 5.39 14.67
CA GLN A 94 14.56 4.25 15.38
C GLN A 94 14.20 2.92 14.69
N VAL A 95 12.90 2.69 14.47
CA VAL A 95 12.36 1.44 13.92
C VAL A 95 12.87 1.20 12.50
N PHE A 96 12.97 2.27 11.71
CA PHE A 96 13.36 2.16 10.31
C PHE A 96 14.84 2.38 10.03
N ALA A 97 15.64 2.64 11.06
CA ALA A 97 17.10 2.78 10.91
C ALA A 97 17.77 1.63 10.14
N PRO A 98 17.37 0.33 10.30
CA PRO A 98 18.04 -0.77 9.61
C PRO A 98 18.02 -0.70 8.08
N VAL A 99 16.96 -0.12 7.50
CA VAL A 99 16.76 0.00 6.04
C VAL A 99 16.98 1.42 5.51
N GLU A 100 17.09 2.42 6.39
CA GLU A 100 17.26 3.83 5.99
C GLU A 100 18.67 4.38 6.20
N LYS A 101 19.43 3.84 7.16
CA LYS A 101 20.77 4.33 7.52
C LYS A 101 21.89 3.41 7.05
N ARG A 102 21.54 2.26 6.46
CA ARG A 102 22.49 1.27 5.94
C ARG A 102 22.05 0.84 4.54
N PRO A 103 22.98 0.52 3.62
CA PRO A 103 22.64 -0.10 2.35
C PRO A 103 21.81 -1.37 2.54
N LEU A 104 20.91 -1.65 1.61
CA LEU A 104 20.18 -2.91 1.58
C LEU A 104 21.15 -4.06 1.27
N GLN A 105 20.98 -5.18 1.96
CA GLN A 105 21.83 -6.36 1.84
C GLN A 105 20.95 -7.58 1.65
N PHE A 106 21.08 -8.23 0.49
CA PHE A 106 20.37 -9.47 0.19
C PHE A 106 20.60 -10.50 1.32
N GLY A 107 19.49 -10.99 1.89
CA GLY A 107 19.52 -11.98 2.98
C GLY A 107 19.66 -11.41 4.39
N ASP A 108 19.72 -10.08 4.59
CA ASP A 108 19.67 -9.49 5.94
C ASP A 108 18.27 -9.64 6.54
N SER A 109 18.13 -10.58 7.49
CA SER A 109 16.87 -10.88 8.18
C SER A 109 16.28 -9.67 8.91
N LEU A 110 17.11 -8.80 9.50
CA LEU A 110 16.64 -7.60 10.20
C LEU A 110 16.07 -6.58 9.21
N GLN A 111 16.68 -6.42 8.04
CA GLN A 111 16.14 -5.58 6.98
C GLN A 111 14.81 -6.15 6.44
N ALA A 112 14.73 -7.46 6.19
CA ALA A 112 13.49 -8.11 5.79
C ALA A 112 12.38 -7.92 6.84
N ALA A 113 12.69 -8.14 8.12
CA ALA A 113 11.80 -7.89 9.25
C ALA A 113 11.32 -6.42 9.33
N THR A 114 12.24 -5.48 9.09
CA THR A 114 11.95 -4.04 9.10
C THR A 114 11.02 -3.65 7.94
N LEU A 115 11.25 -4.20 6.74
CA LEU A 115 10.38 -4.00 5.58
C LEU A 115 8.99 -4.58 5.82
N PHE A 116 8.90 -5.82 6.34
CA PHE A 116 7.64 -6.44 6.72
C PHE A 116 6.85 -5.56 7.71
N LEU A 117 7.49 -5.11 8.79
CA LEU A 117 6.88 -4.22 9.78
C LEU A 117 6.44 -2.88 9.16
N ARG A 118 7.26 -2.29 8.28
CA ARG A 118 6.91 -1.05 7.57
C ARG A 118 5.64 -1.22 6.75
N THR A 119 5.57 -2.27 5.94
CA THR A 119 4.41 -2.52 5.07
C THR A 119 3.15 -2.79 5.89
N ILE A 120 3.22 -3.61 6.96
CA ILE A 120 2.08 -3.87 7.85
C ILE A 120 1.59 -2.59 8.54
N THR A 121 2.50 -1.78 9.07
CA THR A 121 2.13 -0.54 9.78
C THR A 121 1.54 0.51 8.85
N TYR A 122 2.01 0.57 7.60
CA TYR A 122 1.39 1.36 6.53
C TYR A 122 -0.04 0.91 6.28
N GLU A 123 -0.24 -0.37 5.96
CA GLU A 123 -1.55 -0.96 5.63
C GLU A 123 -2.59 -0.73 6.74
N VAL A 124 -2.19 -1.01 7.97
CA VAL A 124 -2.99 -0.78 9.19
C VAL A 124 -3.45 0.67 9.29
N THR A 125 -2.53 1.61 9.12
CA THR A 125 -2.83 3.03 9.31
C THR A 125 -3.69 3.56 8.17
N ARG A 126 -3.43 3.10 6.94
CA ARG A 126 -4.23 3.39 5.76
C ARG A 126 -5.67 2.93 5.93
N LYS A 127 -5.90 1.68 6.33
CA LYS A 127 -7.25 1.17 6.62
C LYS A 127 -7.95 1.94 7.73
N LYS A 128 -7.25 2.34 8.80
CA LYS A 128 -7.78 3.24 9.85
C LYS A 128 -8.21 4.60 9.29
N LEU A 129 -7.42 5.22 8.41
CA LEU A 129 -7.77 6.51 7.78
C LEU A 129 -8.97 6.39 6.85
N VAL A 130 -9.02 5.33 6.03
CA VAL A 130 -10.12 5.11 5.09
C VAL A 130 -11.41 4.77 5.86
N HIS A 131 -11.33 3.97 6.93
CA HIS A 131 -12.44 3.70 7.83
C HIS A 131 -12.98 5.00 8.45
N PHE A 132 -12.11 5.82 9.03
CA PHE A 132 -12.48 7.12 9.60
C PHE A 132 -13.15 8.03 8.56
N LYS A 133 -12.57 8.16 7.35
CA LYS A 133 -13.14 8.96 6.26
C LYS A 133 -14.53 8.45 5.88
N THR A 134 -14.67 7.15 5.66
CA THR A 134 -15.93 6.53 5.23
C THR A 134 -17.01 6.67 6.30
N GLN A 135 -16.66 6.49 7.57
CA GLN A 135 -17.56 6.76 8.69
C GLN A 135 -18.07 8.20 8.66
N LYS A 136 -17.19 9.19 8.44
CA LYS A 136 -17.61 10.59 8.34
C LYS A 136 -18.49 10.86 7.12
N ILE A 137 -18.27 10.18 6.01
CA ILE A 137 -19.16 10.25 4.83
C ILE A 137 -20.54 9.70 5.19
N ILE A 138 -20.63 8.54 5.81
CA ILE A 138 -21.92 7.94 6.23
C ILE A 138 -22.67 8.87 7.20
N GLU A 139 -21.97 9.42 8.19
CA GLU A 139 -22.56 10.32 9.20
C GLU A 139 -23.08 11.63 8.59
N ASN A 140 -22.30 12.27 7.70
CA ASN A 140 -22.57 13.65 7.26
C ASN A 140 -23.22 13.75 5.87
N CYS A 141 -23.11 12.71 5.04
CA CYS A 141 -23.56 12.72 3.65
C CYS A 141 -24.69 11.71 3.35
N SER A 142 -25.19 10.96 4.34
CA SER A 142 -26.23 9.93 4.13
C SER A 142 -27.46 10.43 3.36
N LYS A 143 -27.95 11.64 3.67
CA LYS A 143 -29.10 12.27 2.99
C LYS A 143 -28.77 12.87 1.61
N LEU A 144 -27.50 12.90 1.24
CA LEU A 144 -26.98 13.50 0.00
C LEU A 144 -26.53 12.44 -1.01
N LEU A 145 -26.55 11.17 -0.62
CA LEU A 145 -26.09 10.05 -1.43
C LEU A 145 -27.27 9.15 -1.83
N PRO A 146 -27.22 8.55 -3.03
CA PRO A 146 -28.15 7.47 -3.38
C PRO A 146 -28.07 6.32 -2.37
N GLU A 147 -29.19 5.62 -2.16
CA GLU A 147 -29.28 4.54 -1.17
C GLU A 147 -28.27 3.41 -1.45
N GLU A 148 -28.13 2.99 -2.70
CA GLU A 148 -27.17 1.96 -3.12
C GLU A 148 -25.72 2.36 -2.80
N VAL A 149 -25.36 3.62 -3.05
CA VAL A 149 -24.03 4.15 -2.75
C VAL A 149 -23.79 4.15 -1.22
N LEU A 150 -24.80 4.56 -0.45
CA LEU A 150 -24.72 4.54 1.01
C LEU A 150 -24.59 3.12 1.56
N LYS A 151 -25.33 2.15 0.99
CA LYS A 151 -25.24 0.72 1.34
C LYS A 151 -23.83 0.20 1.08
N HIS A 152 -23.25 0.51 -0.08
CA HIS A 152 -21.89 0.13 -0.41
C HIS A 152 -20.87 0.71 0.57
N PHE A 153 -20.95 2.01 0.90
CA PHE A 153 -20.08 2.61 1.91
C PHE A 153 -20.21 1.92 3.27
N LYS A 154 -21.43 1.59 3.72
CA LYS A 154 -21.64 0.89 4.99
C LYS A 154 -20.99 -0.50 5.01
N LEU A 155 -21.19 -1.29 3.95
CA LEU A 155 -20.63 -2.65 3.85
C LEU A 155 -19.10 -2.63 3.81
N GLN A 156 -18.50 -1.79 2.96
CA GLN A 156 -17.05 -1.66 2.95
C GLN A 156 -16.49 -1.17 4.28
N ASN A 157 -17.18 -0.23 4.95
CA ASN A 157 -16.73 0.28 6.24
C ASN A 157 -16.81 -0.77 7.35
N LEU A 158 -17.79 -1.68 7.28
CA LEU A 158 -17.90 -2.84 8.16
C LEU A 158 -16.72 -3.80 7.96
N GLY A 159 -16.38 -4.13 6.70
CA GLY A 159 -15.21 -4.95 6.40
C GLY A 159 -13.90 -4.34 6.93
N ARG A 160 -13.70 -3.04 6.72
CA ARG A 160 -12.53 -2.32 7.28
C ARG A 160 -12.51 -2.32 8.80
N LYS A 161 -13.67 -2.17 9.44
CA LYS A 161 -13.79 -2.28 10.90
C LYS A 161 -13.35 -3.66 11.39
N LYS A 162 -13.81 -4.73 10.72
CA LYS A 162 -13.40 -6.11 11.04
C LYS A 162 -11.90 -6.31 10.88
N PHE A 163 -11.30 -5.79 9.81
CA PHE A 163 -9.85 -5.81 9.66
C PHE A 163 -9.12 -5.13 10.83
N ILE A 164 -9.60 -3.95 11.26
CA ILE A 164 -8.99 -3.18 12.35
C ILE A 164 -9.12 -3.91 13.70
N GLU A 165 -10.20 -4.66 13.91
CA GLU A 165 -10.49 -5.36 15.17
C GLU A 165 -9.82 -6.74 15.25
N ASN A 166 -9.67 -7.45 14.12
CA ASN A 166 -9.21 -8.84 14.09
C ASN A 166 -7.80 -8.99 13.51
N ASP A 167 -7.61 -8.57 12.25
CA ASP A 167 -6.37 -8.79 11.50
C ASP A 167 -5.23 -7.91 12.01
N LEU A 168 -5.54 -6.66 12.35
CA LEU A 168 -4.53 -5.68 12.76
C LEU A 168 -3.79 -6.08 14.04
N PRO A 169 -4.45 -6.46 15.15
CA PRO A 169 -3.73 -6.90 16.35
C PRO A 169 -2.84 -8.11 16.08
N PHE A 170 -3.34 -9.07 15.28
CA PHE A 170 -2.60 -10.26 14.88
C PHE A 170 -1.34 -9.91 14.08
N TYR A 171 -1.47 -9.13 13.00
CA TYR A 171 -0.32 -8.80 12.15
C TYR A 171 0.68 -7.85 12.81
N LEU A 172 0.24 -6.91 13.67
CA LEU A 172 1.17 -6.07 14.42
C LEU A 172 1.97 -6.87 15.44
N ASP A 173 1.33 -7.80 16.16
CA ASP A 173 2.02 -8.68 17.12
C ASP A 173 3.09 -9.53 16.43
N ARG A 174 2.74 -10.18 15.31
CA ARG A 174 3.69 -10.95 14.50
C ARG A 174 4.81 -10.06 13.94
N ALA A 175 4.48 -8.88 13.41
CA ALA A 175 5.49 -7.98 12.83
C ALA A 175 6.49 -7.50 13.88
N TYR A 176 6.06 -7.18 15.10
CA TYR A 176 7.00 -6.83 16.17
C TYR A 176 7.78 -8.03 16.70
N SER A 177 7.16 -9.21 16.77
CA SER A 177 7.88 -10.44 17.12
C SER A 177 9.02 -10.73 16.14
N VAL A 178 8.76 -10.58 14.84
CA VAL A 178 9.76 -10.71 13.77
C VAL A 178 10.81 -9.62 13.87
N TYR A 179 10.42 -8.36 14.08
CA TYR A 179 11.36 -7.24 14.24
C TYR A 179 12.31 -7.42 15.43
N ASN A 180 11.82 -7.94 16.55
CA ASN A 180 12.63 -8.18 17.75
C ASN A 180 13.50 -9.44 17.65
N SER A 181 13.06 -10.43 16.86
CA SER A 181 13.76 -11.69 16.63
C SER A 181 13.76 -12.04 15.13
N PRO A 182 14.61 -11.39 14.31
CA PRO A 182 14.55 -11.51 12.86
C PRO A 182 14.75 -12.93 12.31
N ASP A 183 15.55 -13.74 12.99
CA ASP A 183 15.85 -15.13 12.59
C ASP A 183 14.90 -16.17 13.22
N SER A 184 13.76 -15.72 13.75
CA SER A 184 12.78 -16.59 14.44
C SER A 184 12.04 -17.58 13.53
N GLY A 185 12.12 -17.41 12.20
CA GLY A 185 11.36 -18.21 11.24
C GLY A 185 9.86 -17.90 11.21
N ILE A 186 9.39 -16.84 11.89
CA ILE A 186 7.98 -16.42 11.88
C ILE A 186 7.55 -15.94 10.48
N ILE A 187 8.46 -15.36 9.70
CA ILE A 187 8.23 -15.01 8.30
C ILE A 187 9.10 -15.85 7.37
N LYS A 188 8.58 -16.11 6.17
CA LYS A 188 9.37 -16.47 5.00
C LYS A 188 9.58 -15.21 4.15
N THR A 189 10.74 -15.12 3.51
CA THR A 189 11.08 -13.99 2.64
C THR A 189 11.71 -14.49 1.35
N LYS A 190 11.16 -14.04 0.22
CA LYS A 190 11.81 -14.10 -1.09
C LYS A 190 12.37 -12.72 -1.41
N TRP A 191 13.67 -12.64 -1.62
CA TRP A 191 14.36 -11.43 -2.00
C TRP A 191 14.99 -11.65 -3.37
N VAL A 192 14.80 -10.74 -4.32
CA VAL A 192 15.53 -10.71 -5.58
C VAL A 192 16.18 -9.34 -5.75
N VAL A 193 17.41 -9.34 -6.29
CA VAL A 193 18.13 -8.12 -6.66
C VAL A 193 18.21 -8.07 -8.17
N ILE A 194 17.74 -6.97 -8.74
CA ILE A 194 17.78 -6.69 -10.18
C ILE A 194 18.90 -5.69 -10.39
N ASP A 195 19.88 -6.03 -11.22
CA ASP A 195 21.03 -5.16 -11.59
C ASP A 195 20.60 -4.04 -12.55
N LYS A 196 19.61 -3.26 -12.13
CA LYS A 196 19.01 -2.13 -12.84
C LYS A 196 18.20 -1.28 -11.88
N VAL A 197 18.25 0.04 -12.08
CA VAL A 197 17.38 0.98 -11.37
C VAL A 197 16.02 1.07 -12.06
N ILE A 198 15.02 0.40 -11.50
CA ILE A 198 13.64 0.49 -11.95
C ILE A 198 13.06 1.83 -11.51
N LYS A 199 12.43 2.55 -12.43
CA LYS A 199 11.81 3.86 -12.17
C LYS A 199 10.39 3.73 -11.59
N ALA A 200 10.19 2.75 -10.71
CA ALA A 200 8.97 2.47 -9.97
C ALA A 200 9.33 2.00 -8.55
N SER A 201 8.46 2.28 -7.59
CA SER A 201 8.66 1.97 -6.17
C SER A 201 7.32 1.67 -5.52
N SER A 202 7.30 0.71 -4.58
CA SER A 202 6.06 0.25 -3.96
C SER A 202 6.32 -0.29 -2.55
N CYS A 203 5.34 -0.11 -1.67
CA CYS A 203 5.27 -0.71 -0.34
C CYS A 203 3.83 -1.10 -0.07
N THR A 204 3.46 -2.37 -0.29
CA THR A 204 2.07 -2.80 -0.19
C THR A 204 1.88 -4.16 0.46
N VAL A 205 0.72 -4.33 1.08
CA VAL A 205 0.18 -5.64 1.39
C VAL A 205 -0.68 -6.09 0.20
N PHE A 206 -0.67 -7.39 -0.11
CA PHE A 206 -1.56 -8.01 -1.09
C PHE A 206 -2.05 -9.37 -0.57
N SER A 207 -3.17 -9.85 -1.10
CA SER A 207 -3.66 -11.20 -0.80
C SER A 207 -3.05 -12.21 -1.77
N PRO A 208 -2.45 -13.31 -1.29
CA PRO A 208 -1.94 -14.33 -2.19
C PRO A 208 -3.07 -15.14 -2.86
N MET A 209 -4.32 -14.94 -2.45
CA MET A 209 -5.50 -15.57 -3.06
C MET A 209 -5.92 -14.94 -4.40
N ARG A 210 -5.31 -13.80 -4.79
CA ARG A 210 -5.62 -13.08 -6.04
C ARG A 210 -7.14 -12.84 -6.20
N ASP A 211 -7.68 -12.97 -7.41
CA ASP A 211 -9.12 -12.81 -7.72
C ASP A 211 -10.05 -13.87 -7.06
N THR A 212 -9.52 -14.78 -6.22
CA THR A 212 -10.34 -15.73 -5.43
C THR A 212 -10.60 -15.27 -3.99
N ASN A 213 -10.02 -14.12 -3.60
CA ASN A 213 -10.04 -13.62 -2.22
C ASN A 213 -11.46 -13.36 -1.68
N GLU A 214 -12.36 -12.80 -2.49
CA GLU A 214 -13.74 -12.51 -2.06
C GLU A 214 -14.50 -13.77 -1.63
N ARG A 215 -14.25 -14.91 -2.29
CA ARG A 215 -14.92 -16.18 -1.97
C ARG A 215 -14.52 -16.70 -0.59
N PHE A 216 -13.27 -16.49 -0.18
CA PHE A 216 -12.78 -16.86 1.14
C PHE A 216 -13.32 -15.93 2.24
N HIS A 217 -13.43 -14.64 1.97
CA HIS A 217 -13.91 -13.66 2.96
C HIS A 217 -15.35 -13.91 3.41
N HIS A 218 -16.22 -14.42 2.52
CA HIS A 218 -17.58 -14.80 2.89
C HIS A 218 -17.64 -16.02 3.80
N GLN A 219 -16.58 -16.84 3.86
CA GLN A 219 -16.53 -18.10 4.61
C GLN A 219 -15.71 -17.99 5.90
N ALA A 220 -14.76 -17.06 6.00
CA ALA A 220 -13.74 -17.00 7.06
C ALA A 220 -13.71 -15.68 7.86
N MET A 221 -14.87 -15.15 8.29
CA MET A 221 -14.94 -13.90 9.07
C MET A 221 -14.33 -13.97 10.50
N ALA A 222 -13.92 -15.17 10.95
CA ALA A 222 -13.47 -15.43 12.31
C ALA A 222 -11.93 -15.50 12.47
N CYS A 223 -11.17 -15.55 11.38
CA CYS A 223 -9.71 -15.58 11.41
C CYS A 223 -9.10 -14.39 10.66
N PRO A 224 -7.84 -14.01 10.99
CA PRO A 224 -7.09 -13.05 10.19
C PRO A 224 -6.97 -13.50 8.74
N GLN A 225 -7.10 -12.57 7.80
CA GLN A 225 -6.90 -12.82 6.38
C GLN A 225 -5.44 -13.20 6.11
N VAL A 226 -5.21 -14.05 5.11
CA VAL A 226 -3.87 -14.34 4.63
C VAL A 226 -3.35 -13.15 3.83
N MET A 227 -2.15 -12.68 4.16
CA MET A 227 -1.55 -11.49 3.57
C MET A 227 -0.06 -11.63 3.38
N SER A 228 0.43 -10.97 2.35
CA SER A 228 1.84 -10.91 1.98
C SER A 228 2.25 -9.47 1.75
N THR A 229 3.50 -9.15 2.09
CA THR A 229 4.09 -7.83 1.90
C THR A 229 4.92 -7.84 0.63
N PHE A 230 4.88 -6.76 -0.14
CA PHE A 230 5.68 -6.55 -1.34
C PHE A 230 6.35 -5.19 -1.26
N ASN A 231 7.67 -5.18 -1.43
CA ASN A 231 8.47 -3.98 -1.47
C ASN A 231 9.30 -3.97 -2.77
N LEU A 232 9.10 -2.93 -3.59
CA LEU A 232 9.91 -2.62 -4.77
C LEU A 232 10.76 -1.40 -4.44
N ILE A 233 12.07 -1.61 -4.24
CA ILE A 233 12.97 -0.63 -3.64
C ILE A 233 14.13 -0.36 -4.60
N PRO A 234 14.01 0.63 -5.50
CA PRO A 234 15.13 1.09 -6.30
C PRO A 234 16.16 1.83 -5.43
N THR A 235 17.43 1.50 -5.62
CA THR A 235 18.60 2.20 -5.08
C THR A 235 19.32 2.93 -6.21
N ASP A 236 20.49 3.52 -5.93
CA ASP A 236 21.24 4.26 -6.95
C ASP A 236 21.74 3.40 -8.11
N ASN A 237 21.89 2.07 -7.91
CA ASN A 237 22.46 1.16 -8.91
C ASN A 237 21.56 -0.04 -9.24
N GLU A 238 20.78 -0.52 -8.27
CA GLU A 238 20.03 -1.77 -8.38
C GLU A 238 18.60 -1.60 -7.85
N THR A 239 17.76 -2.62 -8.03
CA THR A 239 16.42 -2.65 -7.45
C THR A 239 16.21 -3.92 -6.65
N HIS A 240 15.80 -3.78 -5.39
CA HIS A 240 15.42 -4.91 -4.56
C HIS A 240 13.92 -5.16 -4.68
N VAL A 241 13.55 -6.42 -4.88
CA VAL A 241 12.19 -6.92 -4.76
C VAL A 241 12.15 -7.82 -3.53
N VAL A 242 11.41 -7.42 -2.50
CA VAL A 242 11.32 -8.16 -1.24
C VAL A 242 9.87 -8.50 -0.98
N VAL A 243 9.59 -9.81 -0.92
CA VAL A 243 8.27 -10.34 -0.60
C VAL A 243 8.36 -11.19 0.64
N SER A 244 7.54 -10.88 1.64
CA SER A 244 7.53 -11.60 2.91
C SER A 244 6.11 -11.91 3.36
N TRP A 245 5.93 -13.10 3.93
CA TRP A 245 4.66 -13.61 4.47
C TRP A 245 4.90 -14.40 5.75
N LEU A 246 3.85 -14.58 6.55
CA LEU A 246 3.93 -15.42 7.75
C LEU A 246 4.17 -16.88 7.35
N ALA A 247 5.11 -17.56 8.01
CA ALA A 247 5.44 -18.94 7.70
C ALA A 247 4.25 -19.91 7.88
N GLU A 248 3.31 -19.58 8.78
CA GLU A 248 2.06 -20.33 8.96
C GLU A 248 1.10 -20.23 7.76
N HIS A 249 1.33 -19.30 6.83
CA HIS A 249 0.57 -19.14 5.58
C HIS A 249 1.38 -19.57 4.36
N HIS A 250 2.36 -20.47 4.52
CA HIS A 250 3.24 -20.84 3.41
C HIS A 250 2.50 -21.46 2.24
N ASP A 251 1.55 -22.37 2.49
CA ASP A 251 0.84 -23.10 1.43
C ASP A 251 0.04 -22.15 0.54
N ASP A 252 -0.58 -21.12 1.12
CA ASP A 252 -1.29 -20.08 0.36
C ASP A 252 -0.35 -19.22 -0.50
N ASN A 253 0.95 -19.18 -0.15
CA ASN A 253 1.97 -18.32 -0.75
C ASN A 253 2.98 -19.07 -1.61
N GLU A 254 2.92 -20.41 -1.69
CA GLU A 254 3.91 -21.24 -2.39
C GLU A 254 4.12 -20.80 -3.85
N TRP A 255 3.05 -20.36 -4.51
CA TRP A 255 3.11 -19.90 -5.90
C TRP A 255 4.00 -18.67 -6.09
N ILE A 256 4.18 -17.83 -5.06
CA ILE A 256 5.01 -16.61 -5.13
C ILE A 256 6.46 -16.99 -5.43
N ASP A 257 6.96 -18.05 -4.80
CA ASP A 257 8.33 -18.52 -5.02
C ASP A 257 8.55 -18.87 -6.50
N GLY A 258 7.61 -19.61 -7.11
CA GLY A 258 7.69 -20.00 -8.51
C GLY A 258 7.64 -18.82 -9.47
N VAL A 259 6.72 -17.86 -9.27
CA VAL A 259 6.60 -16.71 -10.19
C VAL A 259 7.72 -15.69 -10.03
N MET A 260 8.29 -15.53 -8.83
CA MET A 260 9.44 -14.64 -8.63
C MET A 260 10.71 -15.18 -9.31
N GLU A 261 10.78 -16.47 -9.59
CA GLU A 261 11.89 -17.09 -10.35
C GLU A 261 11.64 -17.09 -11.87
N THR A 262 10.42 -17.38 -12.29
CA THR A 262 10.10 -17.64 -13.71
C THR A 262 9.44 -16.47 -14.44
N GLU A 263 8.74 -15.61 -13.71
CA GLU A 263 7.87 -14.55 -14.27
C GLU A 263 7.96 -13.23 -13.49
N LEU A 264 9.15 -12.91 -12.95
CA LEU A 264 9.36 -11.77 -12.05
C LEU A 264 8.82 -10.44 -12.60
N GLU A 265 9.03 -10.15 -13.88
CA GLU A 265 8.52 -8.91 -14.51
C GLU A 265 6.99 -8.82 -14.44
N LYS A 266 6.30 -9.92 -14.80
CA LYS A 266 4.83 -9.97 -14.74
C LYS A 266 4.34 -9.86 -13.30
N PHE A 267 5.01 -10.55 -12.38
CA PHE A 267 4.68 -10.50 -10.96
C PHE A 267 4.80 -9.08 -10.38
N ILE A 268 5.89 -8.36 -10.70
CA ILE A 268 6.07 -6.97 -10.29
C ILE A 268 4.94 -6.10 -10.82
N ASN A 269 4.60 -6.21 -12.11
CA ASN A 269 3.51 -5.41 -12.69
C ASN A 269 2.17 -5.74 -12.04
N TYR A 270 1.87 -7.03 -11.82
CA TYR A 270 0.66 -7.44 -11.12
C TYR A 270 0.56 -6.79 -9.74
N VAL A 271 1.53 -7.00 -8.85
CA VAL A 271 1.42 -6.52 -7.46
C VAL A 271 1.52 -4.99 -7.42
N ALA A 272 2.40 -4.38 -8.19
CA ALA A 272 2.60 -2.93 -8.16
C ALA A 272 1.44 -2.15 -8.80
N ILE A 273 0.75 -2.69 -9.80
CA ILE A 273 -0.33 -1.99 -10.50
C ILE A 273 -1.70 -2.35 -9.90
N CYS A 274 -1.94 -3.63 -9.64
CA CYS A 274 -3.28 -4.11 -9.30
C CYS A 274 -3.53 -4.16 -7.79
N GLU A 275 -2.50 -4.46 -7.00
CA GLU A 275 -2.65 -4.65 -5.55
C GLU A 275 -2.19 -3.43 -4.74
N SER A 276 -1.26 -2.63 -5.29
CA SER A 276 -0.60 -1.59 -4.51
C SER A 276 -1.38 -0.29 -4.43
N GLU A 277 -1.83 0.05 -3.22
CA GLU A 277 -2.30 1.41 -2.88
C GLU A 277 -1.15 2.43 -2.70
N ASP A 278 0.11 1.98 -2.68
CA ASP A 278 1.29 2.82 -2.46
C ASP A 278 2.28 2.75 -3.63
N ILE A 279 1.80 2.60 -4.86
CA ILE A 279 2.66 2.66 -6.03
C ILE A 279 3.10 4.10 -6.30
N CYS A 280 4.40 4.28 -6.52
CA CYS A 280 5.01 5.51 -7.01
C CYS A 280 5.79 5.21 -8.31
N LEU A 281 5.45 5.93 -9.39
CA LEU A 281 6.15 5.83 -10.67
C LEU A 281 6.98 7.10 -10.91
N GLY A 282 8.23 6.91 -11.32
CA GLY A 282 9.10 8.02 -11.71
C GLY A 282 8.59 8.69 -12.98
N PRO A 283 8.76 10.02 -13.15
CA PRO A 283 8.33 10.69 -14.36
C PRO A 283 8.99 10.16 -15.64
N ASP A 284 10.24 9.68 -15.55
CA ASP A 284 10.95 9.10 -16.70
C ASP A 284 10.33 7.77 -17.18
N LEU A 285 9.65 7.04 -16.29
CA LEU A 285 8.87 5.86 -16.66
C LEU A 285 7.46 6.25 -17.11
N TRP A 286 6.74 7.00 -16.28
CA TRP A 286 5.32 7.24 -16.56
C TRP A 286 5.14 8.08 -17.83
N ASP A 287 5.98 9.10 -18.03
CA ASP A 287 5.88 9.99 -19.19
C ASP A 287 6.29 9.32 -20.50
N SER A 288 7.00 8.18 -20.47
CA SER A 288 7.39 7.44 -21.67
C SER A 288 6.32 6.47 -22.18
N ILE A 289 5.33 6.14 -21.35
CA ILE A 289 4.23 5.23 -21.71
C ILE A 289 3.21 5.99 -22.57
N ASP A 290 2.69 5.37 -23.63
CA ASP A 290 1.66 5.99 -24.47
C ASP A 290 0.31 6.13 -23.74
N ILE A 291 -0.56 7.00 -24.24
CA ILE A 291 -1.82 7.34 -23.57
C ILE A 291 -2.74 6.12 -23.39
N PHE A 292 -2.81 5.22 -24.37
CA PHE A 292 -3.69 4.04 -24.32
C PHE A 292 -3.18 3.05 -23.28
N THR A 293 -1.87 2.83 -23.21
CA THR A 293 -1.29 1.97 -22.18
C THR A 293 -1.47 2.56 -20.78
N ARG A 294 -1.38 3.88 -20.60
CA ARG A 294 -1.68 4.53 -19.29
C ARG A 294 -3.13 4.37 -18.88
N GLU A 295 -4.07 4.46 -19.82
CA GLU A 295 -5.49 4.21 -19.55
C GLU A 295 -5.71 2.78 -19.07
N ARG A 296 -5.11 1.80 -19.75
CA ARG A 296 -5.15 0.40 -19.29
C ARG A 296 -4.50 0.19 -17.93
N VAL A 297 -3.44 0.92 -17.59
CA VAL A 297 -2.84 0.87 -16.24
C VAL A 297 -3.86 1.38 -15.21
N HIS A 298 -4.53 2.50 -15.48
CA HIS A 298 -5.56 3.01 -14.58
C HIS A 298 -6.73 2.04 -14.44
N GLU A 299 -7.19 1.42 -15.53
CA GLU A 299 -8.19 0.34 -15.48
C GLU A 299 -7.69 -0.81 -14.59
N ALA A 300 -6.42 -1.21 -14.75
CA ALA A 300 -5.83 -2.29 -13.98
C ALA A 300 -5.63 -2.00 -12.49
N MET A 301 -5.71 -0.74 -12.07
CA MET A 301 -5.70 -0.33 -10.66
C MET A 301 -7.08 -0.42 -9.99
N HIS A 302 -8.15 -0.71 -10.76
CA HIS A 302 -9.49 -0.89 -10.21
C HIS A 302 -9.69 -2.31 -9.67
N HIS A 303 -10.79 -2.51 -8.95
CA HIS A 303 -11.24 -3.82 -8.49
C HIS A 303 -11.28 -4.85 -9.63
N GLU A 304 -11.05 -6.13 -9.34
CA GLU A 304 -11.04 -7.25 -10.31
C GLU A 304 -12.29 -7.29 -11.23
N LEU A 305 -13.43 -6.80 -10.74
CA LEU A 305 -14.68 -6.67 -11.50
C LEU A 305 -14.61 -5.67 -12.67
N TYR A 306 -13.64 -4.76 -12.65
CA TYR A 306 -13.47 -3.70 -13.65
C TYR A 306 -12.11 -3.73 -14.36
N ARG A 307 -11.10 -4.34 -13.73
CA ARG A 307 -9.70 -4.33 -14.22
C ARG A 307 -9.47 -5.26 -15.43
N GLY A 308 -10.28 -6.30 -15.62
CA GLY A 308 -10.02 -7.37 -16.60
C GLY A 308 -9.11 -8.49 -16.05
N PRO A 309 -8.74 -9.48 -16.87
CA PRO A 309 -8.01 -10.65 -16.39
C PRO A 309 -6.53 -10.35 -16.10
N LEU A 310 -5.91 -11.14 -15.21
CA LEU A 310 -4.54 -10.91 -14.73
C LEU A 310 -3.46 -11.04 -15.83
N ASP A 311 -3.70 -11.88 -16.84
CA ASP A 311 -2.78 -12.09 -17.96
C ASP A 311 -2.79 -10.94 -18.98
N GLU A 312 -3.78 -10.06 -18.92
CA GLU A 312 -3.89 -8.87 -19.76
C GLU A 312 -3.39 -7.59 -19.07
N ILE A 313 -2.78 -7.67 -17.88
CA ILE A 313 -2.26 -6.48 -17.19
C ILE A 313 -1.18 -5.81 -18.04
N PRO A 314 -1.23 -4.47 -18.22
CA PRO A 314 -0.18 -3.74 -18.92
C PRO A 314 1.17 -3.93 -18.24
N ASN A 315 2.13 -4.44 -19.02
CA ASN A 315 3.47 -4.69 -18.54
C ASN A 315 4.35 -3.46 -18.81
N VAL A 316 4.31 -2.49 -17.89
CA VAL A 316 4.98 -1.18 -18.02
C VAL A 316 6.26 -1.08 -17.17
N ILE A 317 6.38 -1.84 -16.09
CA ILE A 317 7.58 -1.91 -15.26
C ILE A 317 8.51 -2.99 -15.84
N LYS A 318 9.54 -2.56 -16.59
CA LYS A 318 10.47 -3.46 -17.28
C LYS A 318 11.73 -3.75 -16.46
N ILE A 319 12.04 -5.02 -16.26
CA ILE A 319 13.27 -5.47 -15.57
C ILE A 319 14.39 -5.71 -16.57
#